data_AF-A0AB36T7F0-F1
#
_entry.id   AF-A0AB36T7F0-F1
#
_cell.length_a   1.000
_cell.length_b   1.000
_cell.length_c   1.000
_cell.angle_alpha   90.00
_cell.angle_beta   90.00
_cell.angle_gamma   90.00
#
_symmetry.space_group_name_H-M   'P 1'
#
loop_
_entity.id
_entity.type
_entity.pdbx_description
1 polymer ?
#
loop_
_entity_poly.entity_id
_entity_poly.type
_entity_poly.pdbx_seq_one_letter_code
_entity_poly.pdbx_strand_id
1 'polypeptide(L)'
;MEFYDLGITIKEIRIKKNISQSELCHGICSQSQISKIEKGMIYPSSILLYQLSERLGIDPNNIFALTQNKKLKYVKNVKYVMRDCAKQKQYKELYEIVKQEKKQNNF
;
A
#
# COMPACT_ATOMS: atom_id res chain seq x y z
N MET A 1 -2.45 12.97 -4.44
CA MET A 1 -2.46 11.77 -5.30
C MET A 1 -2.38 10.54 -4.39
N GLU A 2 -3.47 9.81 -4.22
CA GLU A 2 -3.60 8.72 -3.24
C GLU A 2 -2.86 7.42 -3.62
N PHE A 3 -2.38 7.28 -4.86
CA PHE A 3 -1.97 5.97 -5.41
C PHE A 3 -0.56 5.97 -6.02
N TYR A 4 0.19 7.03 -5.77
CA TYR A 4 1.54 7.23 -6.31
C TYR A 4 2.50 6.11 -5.83
N ASP A 5 2.34 5.68 -4.57
CA ASP A 5 3.22 4.69 -3.94
C ASP A 5 3.13 3.29 -4.60
N LEU A 6 1.93 2.88 -5.03
CA LEU A 6 1.73 1.60 -5.75
C LEU A 6 2.39 1.65 -7.13
N GLY A 7 2.05 2.67 -7.93
CA GLY A 7 2.51 2.80 -9.31
C GLY A 7 4.03 2.88 -9.41
N ILE A 8 4.66 3.66 -8.52
CA ILE A 8 6.13 3.72 -8.42
C ILE A 8 6.71 2.35 -8.12
N THR A 9 6.16 1.66 -7.11
CA THR A 9 6.73 0.37 -6.69
C THR A 9 6.68 -0.66 -7.81
N ILE A 10 5.55 -0.75 -8.53
CA ILE A 10 5.43 -1.62 -9.72
C ILE A 10 6.51 -1.28 -10.75
N LYS A 11 6.69 0.02 -11.06
CA LYS A 11 7.69 0.49 -12.03
C LYS A 11 9.12 0.15 -11.59
N GLU A 12 9.45 0.39 -10.32
CA GLU A 12 10.79 0.12 -9.79
C GLU A 12 11.14 -1.37 -9.85
N ILE A 13 10.22 -2.24 -9.44
CA ILE A 13 10.44 -3.69 -9.48
C ILE A 13 10.57 -4.17 -10.92
N ARG A 14 9.71 -3.66 -11.82
CA ARG A 14 9.77 -3.96 -13.25
C ARG A 14 11.14 -3.60 -13.84
N ILE A 15 11.63 -2.40 -13.58
CA ILE A 15 12.94 -1.92 -14.07
C ILE A 15 14.08 -2.75 -13.46
N LYS A 16 14.06 -3.03 -12.15
CA LYS A 16 15.07 -3.88 -11.49
C LYS A 16 15.15 -5.28 -12.10
N LYS A 17 14.03 -5.79 -12.64
CA LYS A 17 13.96 -7.09 -13.32
C LYS A 17 14.17 -7.02 -14.83
N ASN A 18 14.48 -5.84 -15.39
CA ASN A 18 14.62 -5.61 -16.83
C ASN A 18 13.40 -6.03 -17.66
N ILE A 19 12.20 -5.92 -17.10
CA ILE A 19 10.94 -6.23 -17.78
C ILE A 19 10.41 -4.97 -18.47
N SER A 20 9.97 -5.04 -19.71
CA SER A 20 9.29 -3.94 -20.41
C SER A 20 7.82 -3.86 -20.01
N GLN A 21 7.17 -2.71 -20.23
CA GLN A 21 5.73 -2.59 -19.98
C GLN A 21 4.90 -3.55 -20.86
N SER A 22 5.37 -3.81 -22.09
CA SER A 22 4.76 -4.78 -23.02
C SER A 22 4.87 -6.21 -22.52
N GLU A 23 6.02 -6.61 -21.97
CA GLU A 23 6.19 -7.95 -21.38
C GLU A 23 5.34 -8.10 -20.13
N LEU A 24 5.32 -7.09 -19.25
CA LEU A 24 4.52 -7.12 -18.04
C LEU A 24 3.02 -7.25 -18.35
N CYS A 25 2.51 -6.56 -19.38
CA CYS A 25 1.07 -6.57 -19.71
C CYS A 25 0.61 -7.76 -20.57
N HIS A 26 1.53 -8.46 -21.25
CA HIS A 26 1.23 -9.44 -22.29
C HIS A 26 0.14 -10.45 -21.90
N GLY A 27 -1.06 -10.40 -22.49
CA GLY A 27 -2.13 -11.38 -22.19
C GLY A 27 -2.86 -11.19 -20.85
N ILE A 28 -2.61 -10.09 -20.12
CA ILE A 28 -3.39 -9.72 -18.91
C ILE A 28 -4.02 -8.32 -19.00
N CYS A 29 -3.38 -7.38 -19.71
CA CYS A 29 -3.94 -6.04 -19.94
C CYS A 29 -3.21 -5.34 -21.10
N SER A 30 -3.61 -4.11 -21.42
CA SER A 30 -2.91 -3.28 -22.41
C SER A 30 -1.66 -2.61 -21.83
N GLN A 31 -0.66 -2.36 -22.66
CA GLN A 31 0.53 -1.59 -22.27
C GLN A 31 0.17 -0.19 -21.76
N SER A 32 -0.86 0.43 -22.35
CA SER A 32 -1.40 1.73 -21.92
C SER A 32 -1.94 1.68 -20.48
N GLN A 33 -2.60 0.58 -20.08
CA GLN A 33 -3.03 0.39 -18.70
C GLN A 33 -1.84 0.31 -17.75
N ILE A 34 -0.78 -0.44 -18.06
CA ILE A 34 0.44 -0.45 -17.24
C ILE A 34 1.04 0.95 -17.12
N SER A 35 1.15 1.69 -18.22
CA SER A 35 1.68 3.06 -18.18
C SER A 35 0.86 3.98 -17.28
N LYS A 36 -0.48 3.88 -17.31
CA LYS A 36 -1.37 4.65 -16.43
C LYS A 36 -1.26 4.20 -14.96
N ILE A 37 -1.12 2.90 -14.69
CA ILE A 37 -0.90 2.36 -13.34
C ILE A 37 0.43 2.88 -12.78
N GLU A 38 1.52 2.77 -13.54
CA GLU A 38 2.86 3.23 -13.11
C GLU A 38 2.92 4.75 -12.86
N LYS A 39 2.06 5.52 -13.53
CA LYS A 39 1.90 6.97 -13.30
C LYS A 39 0.90 7.30 -12.17
N GLY A 40 0.30 6.30 -11.53
CA GLY A 40 -0.72 6.49 -10.49
C GLY A 40 -2.03 7.10 -10.99
N MET A 41 -2.31 7.03 -12.30
CA MET A 41 -3.51 7.61 -12.92
C MET A 41 -4.73 6.69 -12.79
N ILE A 42 -4.52 5.38 -12.78
CA ILE A 42 -5.57 4.38 -12.59
C ILE A 42 -5.13 3.35 -11.57
N TYR A 43 -6.11 2.76 -10.89
CA TYR A 43 -5.89 1.67 -9.96
C TYR A 43 -6.26 0.33 -10.61
N PRO A 44 -5.38 -0.69 -10.56
CA PRO A 44 -5.68 -2.01 -11.13
C PRO A 44 -6.76 -2.74 -10.32
N SER A 45 -7.53 -3.62 -10.96
CA SER A 45 -8.40 -4.55 -10.21
C SER A 45 -7.55 -5.47 -9.33
N SER A 46 -8.14 -6.05 -8.27
CA SER A 46 -7.45 -7.03 -7.41
C SER A 46 -6.91 -8.23 -8.21
N ILE A 47 -7.66 -8.68 -9.22
CA ILE A 47 -7.26 -9.75 -10.14
C ILE A 47 -6.03 -9.32 -10.95
N LEU A 48 -6.05 -8.13 -11.54
CA LEU A 48 -4.91 -7.63 -12.31
C LEU A 48 -3.69 -7.43 -11.41
N LEU A 49 -3.88 -6.93 -10.19
CA LEU A 49 -2.80 -6.73 -9.23
C LEU A 49 -2.11 -8.05 -8.85
N TYR A 50 -2.89 -9.11 -8.65
CA TYR A 50 -2.38 -10.46 -8.44
C TYR A 50 -1.61 -10.98 -9.66
N GLN A 51 -2.15 -10.81 -10.87
CA GLN A 51 -1.44 -11.23 -12.08
C GLN A 51 -0.11 -10.48 -12.28
N LEU A 52 -0.08 -9.20 -11.91
CA LEU A 52 1.15 -8.41 -11.93
C LEU A 52 2.15 -8.87 -10.88
N SER A 53 1.70 -9.23 -9.66
CA SER A 53 2.61 -9.74 -8.62
C SER A 53 3.27 -11.05 -9.02
N GLU A 54 2.53 -11.96 -9.66
CA GLU A 54 3.06 -13.22 -10.18
C GLU A 54 4.17 -12.97 -11.20
N ARG A 55 3.95 -12.06 -12.17
CA ARG A 55 4.96 -11.72 -13.20
C ARG A 55 6.17 -10.99 -12.66
N LEU A 56 5.93 -10.12 -11.69
CA LEU A 56 7.00 -9.43 -10.98
C LEU A 56 7.71 -10.36 -9.99
N GLY A 57 7.21 -11.58 -9.77
CA GLY A 57 7.77 -12.57 -8.85
C GLY A 57 7.89 -12.03 -7.43
N ILE A 58 6.82 -11.40 -6.93
CA ILE A 58 6.73 -10.87 -5.58
C ILE A 58 5.45 -11.36 -4.91
N ASP A 59 5.49 -11.50 -3.59
CA ASP A 59 4.30 -11.85 -2.81
C ASP A 59 3.18 -10.81 -3.07
N PRO A 60 1.99 -11.23 -3.55
CA PRO A 60 0.86 -10.32 -3.74
C PRO A 60 0.57 -9.48 -2.49
N ASN A 61 0.73 -10.05 -1.29
CA ASN A 61 0.49 -9.35 -0.02
C ASN A 61 1.37 -8.12 0.14
N ASN A 62 2.60 -8.14 -0.39
CA ASN A 62 3.49 -6.98 -0.36
C ASN A 62 2.93 -5.84 -1.21
N ILE A 63 2.37 -6.16 -2.38
CA ILE A 63 1.73 -5.15 -3.23
C ILE A 63 0.42 -4.66 -2.59
N PHE A 64 -0.44 -5.57 -2.13
CA PHE A 64 -1.69 -5.21 -1.46
C PHE A 64 -1.45 -4.39 -0.18
N ALA A 65 -0.32 -4.54 0.50
CA ALA A 65 0.04 -3.69 1.62
C ALA A 65 0.27 -2.23 1.23
N LEU A 66 0.81 -1.98 0.03
CA LEU A 66 1.02 -0.63 -0.51
C LEU A 66 -0.28 0.05 -0.92
N THR A 67 -1.32 -0.75 -1.15
CA THR A 67 -2.66 -0.25 -1.46
C THR A 67 -3.52 -0.03 -0.23
N GLN A 68 -3.03 -0.39 0.95
CA GLN A 68 -3.73 -0.08 2.19
C GLN A 68 -3.73 1.44 2.39
N ASN A 69 -4.94 1.98 2.53
CA ASN A 69 -5.18 3.40 2.74
C ASN A 69 -4.25 3.95 3.84
N LYS A 70 -3.65 5.14 3.63
CA LYS A 70 -2.79 5.80 4.62
C LYS A 70 -3.46 5.90 5.99
N LYS A 71 -4.80 6.08 6.02
CA LYS A 71 -5.61 6.04 7.24
C LYS A 71 -5.59 4.67 7.92
N LEU A 72 -5.68 3.57 7.18
CA LEU A 72 -5.56 2.21 7.74
C LEU A 72 -4.17 1.96 8.33
N LYS A 73 -3.11 2.40 7.64
CA LYS A 73 -1.72 2.30 8.16
C LYS A 73 -1.54 3.11 9.44
N TYR A 74 -2.06 4.33 9.45
CA TYR A 74 -2.09 5.20 10.63
C TYR A 74 -2.83 4.53 11.80
N VAL A 75 -4.06 4.06 11.58
CA VAL A 75 -4.86 3.38 12.61
C VAL A 75 -4.16 2.14 13.15
N LYS A 76 -3.51 1.34 12.29
CA LYS A 76 -2.71 0.18 12.71
C LYS A 76 -1.54 0.60 13.62
N ASN A 77 -0.81 1.63 13.24
CA ASN A 77 0.31 2.14 14.02
C ASN A 77 -0.15 2.70 15.38
N VAL A 78 -1.22 3.50 15.39
CA VAL A 78 -1.80 4.02 16.64
C VAL A 78 -2.22 2.87 17.56
N LYS A 79 -2.93 1.86 17.04
CA LYS A 79 -3.28 0.66 17.83
C LYS A 79 -2.06 -0.11 18.33
N TYR A 80 -0.95 -0.10 17.60
CA TYR A 80 0.29 -0.72 18.06
C TYR A 80 0.89 0.04 19.24
N VAL A 81 1.06 1.36 19.10
CA VAL A 81 1.60 2.24 20.15
C VAL A 81 0.73 2.18 21.41
N MET A 82 -0.61 2.23 21.27
CA MET A 82 -1.52 2.13 22.41
C MET A 82 -1.33 0.83 23.21
N ARG A 83 -1.13 -0.30 22.51
CA ARG A 83 -0.87 -1.60 23.17
C ARG A 83 0.48 -1.62 23.86
N ASP A 84 1.49 -0.98 23.27
CA ASP A 84 2.83 -0.90 23.84
C ASP A 84 2.84 -0.04 25.11
N CYS A 85 2.22 1.15 25.09
CA CYS A 85 2.05 1.99 26.28
C CYS A 85 1.32 1.26 27.41
N ALA A 86 0.27 0.49 27.08
CA ALA A 86 -0.45 -0.31 28.07
C ALA A 86 0.44 -1.38 28.72
N LYS A 87 1.27 -2.09 27.93
CA LYS A 87 2.24 -3.08 28.44
C LYS A 87 3.30 -2.44 29.35
N GLN A 88 3.77 -1.25 28.98
CA GLN A 88 4.75 -0.49 29.74
C GLN A 88 4.16 0.30 30.92
N LYS A 89 2.84 0.19 31.16
CA LYS A 89 2.09 0.93 32.19
C LYS A 89 2.19 2.46 32.04
N GLN A 90 2.44 2.94 30.82
CA GLN A 90 2.50 4.35 30.43
C GLN A 90 1.08 4.89 30.19
N TYR A 91 0.28 4.96 31.26
CA TYR A 91 -1.13 5.30 31.15
C TYR A 91 -1.39 6.77 30.81
N LYS A 92 -0.46 7.67 31.15
CA LYS A 92 -0.58 9.10 30.85
C LYS A 92 -0.45 9.34 29.34
N GLU A 93 0.55 8.73 28.73
CA GLU A 93 0.80 8.77 27.30
C GLU A 93 -0.36 8.11 26.53
N LEU A 94 -0.83 6.95 27.00
CA LEU A 94 -1.99 6.28 26.43
C LEU A 94 -3.24 7.16 26.45
N TYR A 95 -3.49 7.87 27.56
CA TYR A 95 -4.63 8.78 27.69
C TYR A 95 -4.55 9.93 26.68
N GLU A 96 -3.38 10.57 26.53
CA GLU A 96 -3.22 11.66 25.56
C GLU A 96 -3.41 11.19 24.11
N ILE A 97 -2.90 9.99 23.77
CA ILE A 97 -3.15 9.38 22.46
C ILE A 97 -4.66 9.20 22.24
N VAL A 98 -5.37 8.52 23.15
CA VAL A 98 -6.82 8.28 23.00
C VAL A 98 -7.61 9.59 22.87
N LYS A 99 -7.26 10.60 23.67
CA LYS A 99 -7.89 11.92 23.63
C LYS A 99 -7.67 12.62 22.28
N GLN A 100 -6.46 12.57 21.76
CA GLN A 100 -6.13 13.13 20.44
C GLN A 100 -6.89 12.40 19.32
N GLU A 101 -6.91 11.07 19.34
CA GLU A 101 -7.60 10.27 18.33
C GLU A 101 -9.11 10.50 18.31
N LYS A 102 -9.72 10.64 19.49
CA LYS A 102 -11.14 11.01 19.64
C LYS A 102 -11.44 12.38 19.03
N LYS A 103 -10.52 13.35 19.15
CA LYS A 103 -10.67 14.69 18.56
C LYS A 103 -10.57 14.66 17.03
N GLN A 104 -9.72 13.80 16.48
CA GLN A 104 -9.49 13.69 15.04
C GLN A 104 -10.50 12.80 14.31
N ASN A 105 -11.42 12.13 15.03
CA ASN A 105 -12.41 11.20 14.47
C ASN A 105 -11.77 10.08 13.61
N ASN A 106 -10.61 9.60 14.07
CA ASN A 106 -9.87 8.52 13.42
C ASN A 106 -10.43 7.12 13.76
N PHE A 107 -11.33 7.07 14.75
CA PHE A 107 -12.02 5.88 15.25
C PHE A 107 -13.50 6.17 15.45
#